data_AF-A0A9D1GC00-F1
#
_entry.id   AF-A0A9D1GC00-F1
#
_cell.length_a   1.000
_cell.length_b   1.000
_cell.length_c   1.000
_cell.angle_alpha   90.00
_cell.angle_beta   90.00
_cell.angle_gamma   90.00
#
_symmetry.space_group_name_H-M   'P 1'
#
loop_
_entity.id
_entity.type
_entity.pdbx_description
1 polymer ?
#
loop_
_entity_poly.entity_id
_entity_poly.type
_entity_poly.pdbx_seq_one_letter_code
_entity_poly.pdbx_strand_id
1 'polypeptide(L)'
;MNKYDNKIVNDYINGNDIDDFNIDDLENDSMFMKKVIVASNDKNFYRLCSDRVKKDYNFIKFVIYKFKEDIEFISKVADEFLDCNDDLLFRNELLIIMCDLINKDSEYYIKYDIFLDASYQRERLSIELVKADLEDEFVINEIGFGFLVILNSFRESGIVCNYYAKRFITDIFSEYDIDLEVFLHKKFQSFSSLENIGINNYIINLISIYDVNLAEYLKVHIELLNDVRNEVEKIGNNWCHYNQTQKKNKYENILETVHNYMENEGEDCLYDETELLYFIARELGIDKEVFEYDTLPQDCYDDLMCDLNFLINKDEMNFNELKHYKNVKKFIIKILSEDSSVEFDQCDKDLGQEDGQVIEFTKLKK
;
A
#
# COMPACT_ATOMS: atom_id res chain seq x y z
N MET A 1 13.22 25.51 39.86
CA MET A 1 12.52 26.59 40.60
C MET A 1 11.41 27.11 39.70
N ASN A 2 10.18 27.22 40.21
CA ASN A 2 9.08 27.86 39.47
C ASN A 2 9.35 29.37 39.43
N LYS A 3 9.73 29.90 38.26
CA LYS A 3 10.08 31.33 38.05
C LYS A 3 8.94 32.29 38.43
N TYR A 4 7.70 31.81 38.39
CA TYR A 4 6.48 32.58 38.67
C TYR A 4 5.61 31.82 39.68
N ASP A 5 5.19 32.51 40.74
CA ASP A 5 4.23 31.98 41.72
C ASP A 5 2.77 32.15 41.22
N ASN A 6 1.82 31.53 41.93
CA ASN A 6 0.39 31.60 41.55
C ASN A 6 -0.21 32.99 41.80
N LYS A 7 0.41 33.80 42.68
CA LYS A 7 -0.09 35.13 43.01
C LYS A 7 0.09 36.05 41.81
N ILE A 8 1.30 36.10 41.24
CA ILE A 8 1.61 36.91 40.06
C ILE A 8 0.69 36.54 38.88
N VAL A 9 0.45 35.24 38.65
CA VAL A 9 -0.46 34.79 37.58
C VAL A 9 -1.90 35.28 37.81
N ASN A 10 -2.41 35.19 39.04
CA ASN A 10 -3.75 35.66 39.37
C ASN A 10 -3.85 37.19 39.30
N ASP A 11 -2.82 37.90 39.76
CA ASP A 11 -2.77 39.36 39.69
C ASP A 11 -2.80 39.83 38.24
N TYR A 12 -2.02 39.17 37.35
CA TYR A 12 -2.05 39.41 35.91
C TYR A 12 -3.44 39.17 35.29
N ILE A 13 -4.07 38.03 35.59
CA ILE A 13 -5.39 37.68 35.04
C ILE A 13 -6.46 38.70 35.44
N ASN A 14 -6.39 39.21 36.67
CA ASN A 14 -7.37 40.17 37.19
C ASN A 14 -7.04 41.64 36.85
N GLY A 15 -5.90 41.91 36.22
CA GLY A 15 -5.44 43.27 35.94
C GLY A 15 -5.00 44.04 37.19
N ASN A 16 -4.52 43.34 38.22
CA ASN A 16 -3.93 43.95 39.41
C ASN A 16 -2.50 44.43 39.10
N ASP A 17 -2.03 45.44 39.85
CA ASP A 17 -0.65 45.90 39.75
C ASP A 17 0.36 44.80 40.15
N ILE A 18 1.44 44.67 39.37
CA ILE A 18 2.52 43.69 39.60
C ILE A 18 3.83 44.46 39.72
N ASP A 19 4.24 44.77 40.95
CA ASP A 19 5.36 45.70 41.22
C ASP A 19 6.73 45.18 40.71
N ASP A 20 6.92 43.86 40.68
CA ASP A 20 8.23 43.24 40.42
C ASP A 20 8.47 42.85 38.95
N PHE A 21 7.48 43.02 38.06
CA PHE A 21 7.56 42.55 36.67
C PHE A 21 7.00 43.57 35.68
N ASN A 22 7.67 43.73 34.54
CA ASN A 22 7.10 44.42 33.39
C ASN A 22 6.12 43.49 32.65
N ILE A 23 4.93 43.99 32.32
CA ILE A 23 3.91 43.26 31.55
C ILE A 23 4.47 42.75 30.23
N ASP A 24 5.22 43.57 29.50
CA ASP A 24 5.81 43.18 28.21
C ASP A 24 6.78 41.99 28.37
N ASP A 25 7.53 41.96 29.47
CA ASP A 25 8.46 40.86 29.77
C ASP A 25 7.72 39.56 30.12
N LEU A 26 6.55 39.68 30.76
CA LEU A 26 5.67 38.57 31.08
C LEU A 26 4.97 38.01 29.83
N GLU A 27 4.40 38.86 28.99
CA GLU A 27 3.75 38.52 27.72
C GLU A 27 4.73 37.95 26.68
N ASN A 28 6.02 38.22 26.86
CA ASN A 28 7.11 37.67 26.07
C ASN A 28 7.69 36.35 26.62
N ASP A 29 7.23 35.83 27.75
CA ASP A 29 7.69 34.55 28.34
C ASP A 29 6.67 33.42 28.10
N SER A 30 7.06 32.41 27.30
CA SER A 30 6.15 31.32 26.93
C SER A 30 5.74 30.44 28.11
N MET A 31 6.57 30.31 29.15
CA MET A 31 6.21 29.56 30.37
C MET A 31 5.23 30.34 31.23
N PHE A 32 5.37 31.66 31.31
CA PHE A 32 4.40 32.50 32.01
C PHE A 32 3.04 32.45 31.32
N MET A 33 3.00 32.72 30.01
CA MET A 33 1.74 32.75 29.25
C MET A 33 1.03 31.39 29.24
N LYS A 34 1.77 30.28 29.25
CA LYS A 34 1.19 28.94 29.50
C LYS A 34 0.45 28.88 30.83
N LYS A 35 1.05 29.34 31.92
CA LYS A 35 0.41 29.33 33.25
C LYS A 35 -0.85 30.19 33.27
N VAL A 36 -0.80 31.38 32.67
CA VAL A 36 -1.96 32.27 32.53
C VAL A 36 -3.10 31.56 31.80
N ILE A 37 -2.83 31.01 30.62
CA ILE A 37 -3.83 30.31 29.79
C ILE A 37 -4.41 29.09 30.53
N VAL A 38 -3.57 28.34 31.26
CA VAL A 38 -4.05 27.21 32.06
C VAL A 38 -4.97 27.68 33.18
N ALA A 39 -4.59 28.72 33.91
CA ALA A 39 -5.33 29.21 35.08
C ALA A 39 -6.63 29.91 34.70
N SER A 40 -6.64 30.71 33.63
CA SER A 40 -7.84 31.43 33.17
C SER A 40 -8.76 30.56 32.32
N ASN A 41 -8.21 29.55 31.64
CA ASN A 41 -8.89 28.80 30.58
C ASN A 41 -9.49 29.68 29.47
N ASP A 42 -8.92 30.87 29.25
CA ASP A 42 -9.38 31.83 28.25
C ASP A 42 -8.39 31.94 27.08
N LYS A 43 -8.87 31.59 25.89
CA LYS A 43 -8.11 31.64 24.64
C LYS A 43 -7.70 33.05 24.23
N ASN A 44 -8.36 34.09 24.73
CA ASN A 44 -8.04 35.48 24.38
C ASN A 44 -6.66 35.92 24.90
N PHE A 45 -6.12 35.28 25.94
CA PHE A 45 -4.75 35.54 26.40
C PHE A 45 -3.68 35.19 25.36
N TYR A 46 -3.98 34.34 24.37
CA TYR A 46 -3.11 34.13 23.22
C TYR A 46 -2.84 35.44 22.46
N ARG A 47 -3.84 36.33 22.34
CA ARG A 47 -3.70 37.59 21.59
C ARG A 47 -2.67 38.52 22.22
N LEU A 48 -2.56 38.47 23.54
CA LEU A 48 -1.61 39.25 24.34
C LEU A 48 -0.17 38.71 24.26
N CYS A 49 0.03 37.49 23.76
CA CYS A 49 1.38 36.95 23.62
C CYS A 49 2.19 37.75 22.59
N SER A 50 3.47 37.94 22.87
CA SER A 50 4.39 38.57 21.93
C SER A 50 4.58 37.73 20.65
N ASP A 51 5.04 38.36 19.57
CA ASP A 51 5.37 37.65 18.32
C ASP A 51 6.41 36.55 18.53
N ARG A 52 7.35 36.76 19.47
CA ARG A 52 8.36 35.74 19.82
C ARG A 52 7.70 34.50 20.42
N VAL A 53 6.74 34.68 21.33
CA VAL A 53 6.01 33.57 21.95
C VAL A 53 5.11 32.87 20.94
N LYS A 54 4.48 33.62 20.03
CA LYS A 54 3.67 33.06 18.94
C LYS A 54 4.50 32.28 17.90
N LYS A 55 5.82 32.50 17.84
CA LYS A 55 6.76 31.72 17.02
C LYS A 55 7.40 30.52 17.76
N ASP A 56 7.17 30.38 19.06
CA ASP A 56 7.66 29.23 19.83
C ASP A 56 6.78 28.00 19.54
N TYR A 57 7.34 27.03 18.82
CA TYR A 57 6.66 25.79 18.44
C TYR A 57 6.04 25.06 19.65
N ASN A 58 6.76 24.95 20.76
CA ASN A 58 6.28 24.27 21.95
C ASN A 58 5.15 25.03 22.64
N PHE A 59 5.09 26.36 22.47
CA PHE A 59 3.98 27.16 22.92
C PHE A 59 2.75 26.96 22.04
N ILE A 60 2.91 27.02 20.72
CA ILE A 60 1.81 26.85 19.77
C ILE A 60 1.18 25.46 19.87
N LYS A 61 1.99 24.40 19.89
CA LYS A 61 1.52 23.03 20.10
C LYS A 61 0.69 22.91 21.38
N PHE A 62 1.13 23.55 22.47
CA PHE A 62 0.37 23.58 23.72
C PHE A 62 -0.99 24.29 23.55
N VAL A 63 -1.03 25.47 22.91
CA VAL A 63 -2.27 26.24 22.71
C VAL A 63 -3.28 25.43 21.91
N ILE A 64 -2.83 24.78 20.83
CA ILE A 64 -3.68 23.95 19.96
C ILE A 64 -4.30 22.80 20.75
N TYR A 65 -3.50 22.02 21.47
CA TYR A 65 -4.05 20.91 22.27
C TYR A 65 -4.97 21.39 23.41
N LYS A 66 -4.64 22.53 24.04
CA LYS A 66 -5.43 23.10 25.13
C LYS A 66 -6.84 23.50 24.69
N PHE A 67 -6.98 23.97 23.45
CA PHE A 67 -8.24 24.46 22.89
C PHE A 67 -8.72 23.63 21.69
N LYS A 68 -8.36 22.35 21.63
CA LYS A 68 -8.61 21.46 20.48
C LYS A 68 -10.08 21.35 20.03
N GLU A 69 -11.03 21.65 20.92
CA GLU A 69 -12.47 21.62 20.63
C GLU A 69 -12.92 22.85 19.82
N ASP A 70 -12.11 23.90 19.78
CA ASP A 70 -12.40 25.16 19.09
C ASP A 70 -11.61 25.24 17.78
N ILE A 71 -12.11 24.53 16.76
CA ILE A 71 -11.43 24.33 15.48
C ILE A 71 -11.10 25.66 14.78
N GLU A 72 -12.00 26.64 14.82
CA GLU A 72 -11.78 27.96 14.23
C GLU A 72 -10.60 28.68 14.89
N PHE A 73 -10.54 28.65 16.23
CA PHE A 73 -9.45 29.27 16.97
C PHE A 73 -8.11 28.57 16.71
N ILE A 74 -8.04 27.24 16.86
CA ILE A 74 -6.78 26.51 16.67
C ILE A 74 -6.27 26.60 15.23
N SER A 75 -7.18 26.67 14.25
CA SER A 75 -6.82 26.87 12.84
C SER A 75 -6.20 28.24 12.61
N LYS A 76 -6.77 29.29 13.22
CA LYS A 76 -6.16 30.63 13.15
C LYS A 76 -4.76 30.67 13.77
N VAL A 77 -4.59 30.03 14.93
CA VAL A 77 -3.28 29.94 15.61
C VAL A 77 -2.27 29.17 14.74
N ALA A 78 -2.70 28.05 14.14
CA ALA A 78 -1.86 27.25 13.26
C ALA A 78 -1.47 28.03 12.00
N ASP A 79 -2.40 28.71 11.35
CA ASP A 79 -2.15 29.52 10.15
C ASP A 79 -1.15 30.63 10.43
N GLU A 80 -1.33 31.38 11.53
CA GLU A 80 -0.39 32.43 11.95
C GLU A 80 1.03 31.89 12.15
N PHE A 81 1.17 30.70 12.74
CA PHE A 81 2.48 30.06 12.90
C PHE A 81 3.08 29.59 11.57
N LEU A 82 2.27 28.94 10.73
CA LEU A 82 2.70 28.45 9.42
C LEU A 82 3.08 29.59 8.48
N ASP A 83 2.49 30.78 8.59
CA ASP A 83 2.86 31.92 7.74
C ASP A 83 4.22 32.54 8.11
N CYS A 84 4.72 32.29 9.32
CA CYS A 84 5.91 32.98 9.85
C CYS A 84 7.06 32.06 10.27
N ASN A 85 6.93 30.75 10.06
CA ASN A 85 7.94 29.75 10.41
C ASN A 85 8.36 28.93 9.17
N ASP A 86 9.65 28.97 8.84
CA ASP A 86 10.22 28.26 7.68
C ASP A 86 10.81 26.88 8.02
N ASP A 87 10.83 26.50 9.31
CA ASP A 87 11.34 25.21 9.76
C ASP A 87 10.41 24.08 9.34
N LEU A 88 10.88 23.26 8.39
CA LEU A 88 10.09 22.20 7.78
C LEU A 88 9.64 21.14 8.77
N LEU A 89 10.45 20.82 9.79
CA LEU A 89 10.10 19.83 10.80
C LEU A 89 8.89 20.32 11.61
N PHE A 90 8.95 21.55 12.11
CA PHE A 90 7.85 22.11 12.91
C PHE A 90 6.60 22.37 12.09
N ARG A 91 6.75 22.82 10.84
CA ARG A 91 5.62 22.97 9.92
C ARG A 91 4.92 21.64 9.67
N ASN A 92 5.66 20.60 9.28
CA ASN A 92 5.10 19.29 8.97
C ASN A 92 4.45 18.67 10.21
N GLU A 93 5.11 18.72 11.37
CA GLU A 93 4.54 18.17 12.59
C GLU A 93 3.25 18.90 12.98
N LEU A 94 3.23 20.23 12.88
CA LEU A 94 2.02 21.01 13.16
C LEU A 94 0.88 20.67 12.20
N LEU A 95 1.16 20.57 10.91
CA LEU A 95 0.18 20.20 9.90
C LEU A 95 -0.42 18.81 10.18
N ILE A 96 0.42 17.82 10.54
CA ILE A 96 -0.07 16.48 10.91
C ILE A 96 -0.97 16.55 12.14
N ILE A 97 -0.57 17.29 13.18
CA ILE A 97 -1.38 17.48 14.39
C ILE A 97 -2.74 18.09 14.05
N MET A 98 -2.78 19.07 13.14
CA MET A 98 -4.04 19.68 12.72
C MET A 98 -4.93 18.71 11.95
N CYS A 99 -4.37 17.91 11.02
CA CYS A 99 -5.11 16.86 10.32
C CYS A 99 -5.65 15.78 11.27
N ASP A 100 -4.92 15.43 12.33
CA ASP A 100 -5.36 14.45 13.33
C ASP A 100 -6.49 14.97 14.24
N LEU A 101 -6.57 16.28 14.46
CA LEU A 101 -7.59 16.91 15.33
C LEU A 101 -8.87 17.30 14.59
N ILE A 102 -8.83 17.51 13.28
CA ILE A 102 -9.93 18.06 12.50
C ILE A 102 -10.67 16.95 11.72
N ASN A 103 -11.99 17.06 11.61
CA ASN A 103 -12.79 16.16 10.78
C ASN A 103 -12.38 16.26 9.30
N LYS A 104 -12.19 15.10 8.65
CA LYS A 104 -11.79 14.96 7.24
C LYS A 104 -12.67 15.71 6.24
N ASP A 105 -13.96 15.89 6.55
CA ASP A 105 -14.90 16.59 5.67
C ASP A 105 -14.83 18.13 5.79
N SER A 106 -14.00 18.66 6.69
CA SER A 106 -13.85 20.10 6.91
C SER A 106 -12.92 20.77 5.88
N GLU A 107 -13.27 21.99 5.46
CA GLU A 107 -12.38 22.83 4.64
C GLU A 107 -11.01 23.07 5.31
N TYR A 108 -10.95 23.14 6.64
CA TYR A 108 -9.68 23.27 7.37
C TYR A 108 -8.81 22.02 7.21
N TYR A 109 -9.40 20.83 7.32
CA TYR A 109 -8.67 19.57 7.11
C TYR A 109 -8.11 19.52 5.69
N ILE A 110 -8.95 19.77 4.68
CA ILE A 110 -8.56 19.74 3.27
C ILE A 110 -7.38 20.70 3.02
N LYS A 111 -7.43 21.90 3.59
CA LYS A 111 -6.32 22.87 3.49
C LYS A 111 -5.00 22.31 4.05
N TYR A 112 -5.02 21.77 5.27
CA TYR A 112 -3.81 21.25 5.90
C TYR A 112 -3.29 19.98 5.22
N ASP A 113 -4.20 19.12 4.77
CA ASP A 113 -3.87 17.91 4.00
C ASP A 113 -3.20 18.25 2.67
N ILE A 114 -3.69 19.27 1.95
CA ILE A 114 -3.04 19.77 0.73
C ILE A 114 -1.63 20.29 1.02
N PHE A 115 -1.41 21.00 2.13
CA PHE A 115 -0.07 21.46 2.51
C PHE A 115 0.86 20.30 2.87
N LEU A 116 0.35 19.26 3.51
CA LEU A 116 1.11 18.03 3.77
C LEU A 116 1.46 17.30 2.48
N ASP A 117 0.50 17.15 1.57
CA ASP A 117 0.73 16.51 0.28
C ASP A 117 1.77 17.30 -0.54
N ALA A 118 1.67 18.63 -0.60
CA ALA A 118 2.67 19.46 -1.25
C ALA A 118 4.07 19.29 -0.63
N SER A 119 4.15 19.19 0.71
CA SER A 119 5.41 18.95 1.42
C SER A 119 5.96 17.56 1.12
N TYR A 120 5.10 16.55 1.06
CA TYR A 120 5.44 15.19 0.68
C TYR A 120 6.01 15.13 -0.74
N GLN A 121 5.30 15.70 -1.71
CA GLN A 121 5.71 15.72 -3.11
C GLN A 121 7.03 16.46 -3.32
N ARG A 122 7.26 17.54 -2.57
CA ARG A 122 8.54 18.28 -2.62
C ARG A 122 9.72 17.40 -2.16
N GLU A 123 9.57 16.66 -1.06
CA GLU A 123 10.63 15.76 -0.60
C GLU A 123 10.85 14.61 -1.58
N ARG A 124 9.78 14.00 -2.10
CA ARG A 124 9.86 12.95 -3.15
C ARG A 124 10.60 13.45 -4.38
N LEU A 125 10.23 14.62 -4.91
CA LEU A 125 10.90 15.23 -6.04
C LEU A 125 12.39 15.47 -5.76
N SER A 126 12.72 15.96 -4.56
CA SER A 126 14.10 16.23 -4.17
C SER A 126 14.93 14.95 -4.12
N ILE A 127 14.37 13.85 -3.60
CA ILE A 127 15.00 12.52 -3.59
C ILE A 127 15.22 12.01 -5.02
N GLU A 128 14.21 12.10 -5.89
CA GLU A 128 14.31 11.61 -7.27
C GLU A 128 15.29 12.44 -8.11
N LEU A 129 15.39 13.76 -7.90
CA LEU A 129 16.41 14.60 -8.53
C LEU A 129 17.82 14.16 -8.14
N VAL A 130 18.05 13.90 -6.84
CA VAL A 130 19.36 13.40 -6.37
C VAL A 130 19.66 12.04 -7.00
N LYS A 131 18.67 11.13 -7.10
CA LYS A 131 18.86 9.82 -7.75
C LYS A 131 19.17 9.95 -9.24
N ALA A 132 18.53 10.89 -9.93
CA ALA A 132 18.75 11.12 -11.36
C ALA A 132 20.16 11.69 -11.66
N ASP A 133 20.75 12.42 -10.72
CA ASP A 133 22.11 12.95 -10.82
C ASP A 133 23.19 11.92 -10.47
N LEU A 134 22.82 10.75 -9.92
CA LEU A 134 23.75 9.68 -9.58
C LEU A 134 23.94 8.72 -10.75
N GLU A 135 25.20 8.31 -10.99
CA GLU A 135 25.53 7.30 -12.01
C GLU A 135 25.63 5.88 -11.42
N ASP A 136 25.80 5.75 -10.11
CA ASP A 136 26.03 4.47 -9.43
C ASP A 136 24.71 3.80 -9.01
N GLU A 137 24.35 2.73 -9.73
CA GLU A 137 23.13 1.94 -9.49
C GLU A 137 23.10 1.31 -8.09
N PHE A 138 24.25 0.97 -7.49
CA PHE A 138 24.31 0.47 -6.13
C PHE A 138 23.86 1.54 -5.13
N VAL A 139 24.36 2.77 -5.29
CA VAL A 139 23.98 3.90 -4.43
C VAL A 139 22.52 4.27 -4.62
N ILE A 140 22.01 4.26 -5.85
CA ILE A 140 20.58 4.49 -6.14
C ILE A 140 19.71 3.44 -5.45
N ASN A 141 20.13 2.17 -5.45
CA ASN A 141 19.41 1.09 -4.79
C ASN A 141 19.44 1.23 -3.25
N GLU A 142 20.56 1.67 -2.66
CA GLU A 142 20.65 1.98 -1.22
C GLU A 142 19.73 3.13 -0.79
N ILE A 143 19.55 4.14 -1.66
CA ILE A 143 18.60 5.24 -1.42
C ILE A 143 17.16 4.71 -1.43
N GLY A 144 16.83 3.82 -2.36
CA GLY A 144 15.50 3.24 -2.48
C GLY A 144 14.42 4.27 -2.81
N PHE A 145 13.34 4.29 -2.02
CA PHE A 145 12.31 5.35 -2.06
C PHE A 145 12.77 6.65 -1.35
N GLY A 146 13.90 6.58 -0.65
CA GLY A 146 14.55 7.72 0.01
C GLY A 146 14.19 7.87 1.48
N PHE A 147 13.72 6.81 2.15
CA PHE A 147 13.26 6.94 3.55
C PHE A 147 14.43 7.28 4.49
N LEU A 148 15.66 6.90 4.12
CA LEU A 148 16.87 7.35 4.80
C LEU A 148 16.99 8.88 4.85
N VAL A 149 16.63 9.58 3.76
CA VAL A 149 16.67 11.04 3.70
C VAL A 149 15.65 11.64 4.68
N ILE A 150 14.45 11.07 4.72
CA ILE A 150 13.40 11.45 5.69
C ILE A 150 13.90 11.25 7.13
N LEU A 151 14.51 10.11 7.43
CA LEU A 151 15.07 9.84 8.76
C LEU A 151 16.21 10.78 9.14
N ASN A 152 16.97 11.29 8.18
CA ASN A 152 18.03 12.25 8.46
C ASN A 152 17.47 13.66 8.70
N SER A 153 16.44 14.05 7.95
CA SER A 153 15.82 15.38 8.06
C SER A 153 14.88 15.52 9.26
N PHE A 154 14.20 14.44 9.66
CA PHE A 154 13.07 14.52 10.60
C PHE A 154 13.14 13.55 11.78
N ARG A 155 14.33 12.96 12.08
CA ARG A 155 14.53 11.96 13.15
C ARG A 155 13.92 12.36 14.50
N GLU A 156 13.93 13.65 14.80
CA GLU A 156 13.50 14.20 16.07
C GLU A 156 11.98 14.15 16.26
N SER A 157 11.21 13.91 15.19
CA SER A 157 9.75 13.81 15.21
C SER A 157 9.25 12.49 14.65
N GLY A 158 8.91 11.55 15.55
CA GLY A 158 8.32 10.27 15.18
C GLY A 158 6.99 10.40 14.44
N ILE A 159 6.21 11.46 14.71
CA ILE A 159 4.93 11.71 14.00
C ILE A 159 5.19 12.05 12.53
N VAL A 160 6.21 12.89 12.25
CA VAL A 160 6.60 13.22 10.87
C VAL A 160 7.17 11.99 10.17
N CYS A 161 8.08 11.24 10.80
CA CYS A 161 8.61 10.00 10.22
C CYS A 161 7.50 8.97 9.93
N ASN A 162 6.55 8.80 10.84
CA ASN A 162 5.40 7.90 10.64
C ASN A 162 4.50 8.34 9.49
N TYR A 163 4.27 9.65 9.33
CA TYR A 163 3.52 10.19 8.19
C TYR A 163 4.18 9.84 6.86
N TYR A 164 5.48 10.12 6.71
CA TYR A 164 6.22 9.80 5.48
C TYR A 164 6.31 8.29 5.24
N ALA A 165 6.51 7.48 6.29
CA ALA A 165 6.54 6.03 6.18
C ALA A 165 5.23 5.48 5.61
N LYS A 166 4.07 5.94 6.12
CA LYS A 166 2.75 5.56 5.60
C LYS A 166 2.59 5.93 4.13
N ARG A 167 2.98 7.14 3.76
CA ARG A 167 2.91 7.60 2.36
C ARG A 167 3.81 6.77 1.45
N PHE A 168 5.03 6.43 1.87
CA PHE A 168 5.93 5.59 1.09
C PHE A 168 5.38 4.17 0.93
N ILE A 169 4.77 3.60 1.96
CA ILE A 169 4.06 2.32 1.86
C ILE A 169 2.97 2.43 0.79
N THR A 170 2.11 3.45 0.85
CA THR A 170 1.06 3.66 -0.15
C THR A 170 1.65 3.76 -1.56
N ASP A 171 2.71 4.53 -1.77
CA ASP A 171 3.36 4.67 -3.07
C ASP A 171 3.95 3.33 -3.56
N ILE A 172 4.59 2.54 -2.69
CA ILE A 172 5.12 1.21 -3.06
C ILE A 172 4.01 0.28 -3.57
N PHE A 173 2.85 0.25 -2.93
CA PHE A 173 1.75 -0.62 -3.37
C PHE A 173 0.95 -0.05 -4.55
N SER A 174 0.93 1.28 -4.74
CA SER A 174 0.14 1.94 -5.79
C SER A 174 0.92 2.30 -7.07
N GLU A 175 2.16 2.81 -6.98
CA GLU A 175 2.95 3.25 -8.14
C GLU A 175 3.39 2.09 -9.06
N TYR A 176 3.48 0.87 -8.51
CA TYR A 176 3.87 -0.32 -9.26
C TYR A 176 2.70 -1.19 -9.71
N ASP A 177 1.46 -0.71 -9.57
CA ASP A 177 0.24 -1.45 -9.92
C ASP A 177 0.27 -2.90 -9.39
N ILE A 178 0.74 -3.04 -8.14
CA ILE A 178 0.91 -4.36 -7.53
C ILE A 178 -0.48 -4.86 -7.17
N ASP A 179 -1.03 -5.71 -8.02
CA ASP A 179 -2.15 -6.55 -7.64
C ASP A 179 -1.68 -7.53 -6.56
N LEU A 180 -1.88 -7.13 -5.30
CA LEU A 180 -1.44 -7.88 -4.14
C LEU A 180 -2.07 -9.27 -4.08
N GLU A 181 -3.33 -9.41 -4.53
CA GLU A 181 -4.03 -10.68 -4.56
C GLU A 181 -3.38 -11.62 -5.58
N VAL A 182 -3.21 -11.18 -6.83
CA VAL A 182 -2.51 -11.95 -7.88
C VAL A 182 -1.09 -12.30 -7.45
N PHE A 183 -0.35 -11.34 -6.87
CA PHE A 183 1.03 -11.55 -6.46
C PHE A 183 1.14 -12.62 -5.36
N LEU A 184 0.25 -12.59 -4.37
CA LEU A 184 0.21 -13.60 -3.32
C LEU A 184 -0.16 -14.99 -3.87
N HIS A 185 -1.16 -15.07 -4.75
CA HIS A 185 -1.58 -16.34 -5.35
C HIS A 185 -0.50 -16.96 -6.26
N LYS A 186 0.34 -16.14 -6.91
CA LYS A 186 1.50 -16.63 -7.67
C LYS A 186 2.60 -17.18 -6.76
N LYS A 187 2.77 -16.61 -5.57
CA LYS A 187 3.87 -16.95 -4.66
C LYS A 187 3.54 -18.08 -3.70
N PHE A 188 2.28 -18.20 -3.28
CA PHE A 188 1.85 -19.15 -2.27
C PHE A 188 0.79 -20.11 -2.81
N GLN A 189 0.92 -21.39 -2.49
CA GLN A 189 -0.10 -22.39 -2.82
C GLN A 189 -1.35 -22.27 -1.94
N SER A 190 -1.18 -21.78 -0.72
CA SER A 190 -2.27 -21.59 0.24
C SER A 190 -1.98 -20.39 1.13
N PHE A 191 -3.03 -19.73 1.60
CA PHE A 191 -2.90 -18.61 2.54
C PHE A 191 -2.20 -19.03 3.85
N SER A 192 -2.45 -20.25 4.34
CA SER A 192 -1.78 -20.74 5.55
C SER A 192 -0.25 -20.85 5.42
N SER A 193 0.28 -20.96 4.19
CA SER A 193 1.72 -20.92 3.96
C SER A 193 2.29 -19.52 4.27
N LEU A 194 1.55 -18.46 3.92
CA LEU A 194 1.88 -17.09 4.27
C LEU A 194 1.72 -16.83 5.77
N GLU A 195 0.68 -17.37 6.40
CA GLU A 195 0.46 -17.23 7.84
C GLU A 195 1.62 -17.84 8.65
N ASN A 196 2.16 -18.98 8.22
CA ASN A 196 3.30 -19.65 8.86
C ASN A 196 4.59 -18.82 8.80
N ILE A 197 4.79 -18.03 7.74
CA ILE A 197 5.91 -17.09 7.59
C ILE A 197 5.70 -15.85 8.48
N GLY A 198 4.44 -15.47 8.67
CA GLY A 198 4.01 -14.26 9.34
C GLY A 198 3.79 -13.12 8.35
N ILE A 199 2.53 -12.66 8.24
CA ILE A 199 2.11 -11.61 7.29
C ILE A 199 2.97 -10.34 7.41
N ASN A 200 3.26 -9.92 8.65
CA ASN A 200 4.11 -8.76 8.90
C ASN A 200 5.54 -8.93 8.36
N ASN A 201 6.15 -10.08 8.62
CA ASN A 201 7.50 -10.37 8.15
C ASN A 201 7.54 -10.37 6.62
N TYR A 202 6.50 -10.94 6.00
CA TYR A 202 6.35 -10.92 4.55
C TYR A 202 6.24 -9.50 3.99
N ILE A 203 5.35 -8.66 4.54
CA ILE A 203 5.16 -7.28 4.09
C ILE A 203 6.46 -6.48 4.25
N ILE A 204 7.15 -6.62 5.39
CA ILE A 204 8.43 -5.93 5.62
C ILE A 204 9.49 -6.38 4.61
N ASN A 205 9.59 -7.69 4.36
CA ASN A 205 10.54 -8.21 3.38
C ASN A 205 10.22 -7.73 1.97
N LEU A 206 8.93 -7.64 1.59
CA LEU A 206 8.51 -7.05 0.32
C LEU A 206 8.92 -5.58 0.22
N ILE A 207 8.65 -4.78 1.26
CA ILE A 207 9.04 -3.36 1.30
C ILE A 207 10.57 -3.21 1.22
N SER A 208 11.34 -4.13 1.82
CA SER A 208 12.81 -4.06 1.85
C SER A 208 13.47 -4.09 0.47
N ILE A 209 12.80 -4.66 -0.54
CA ILE A 209 13.26 -4.66 -1.94
C ILE A 209 13.28 -3.23 -2.50
N TYR A 210 12.33 -2.41 -2.06
CA TYR A 210 12.12 -1.05 -2.55
C TYR A 210 12.84 -0.02 -1.68
N ASP A 211 12.84 -0.21 -0.36
CA ASP A 211 13.52 0.67 0.59
C ASP A 211 13.87 -0.09 1.88
N VAL A 212 15.16 -0.40 2.04
CA VAL A 212 15.70 -1.12 3.21
C VAL A 212 15.51 -0.31 4.48
N ASN A 213 15.68 1.01 4.42
CA ASN A 213 15.61 1.88 5.61
C ASN A 213 14.17 2.01 6.10
N LEU A 214 13.19 2.04 5.20
CA LEU A 214 11.77 1.95 5.55
C LEU A 214 11.45 0.60 6.20
N ALA A 215 11.94 -0.50 5.63
CA ALA A 215 11.73 -1.83 6.21
C ALA A 215 12.31 -1.96 7.63
N GLU A 216 13.53 -1.45 7.88
CA GLU A 216 14.12 -1.42 9.22
C GLU A 216 13.29 -0.58 10.20
N TYR A 217 12.79 0.58 9.76
CA TYR A 217 11.92 1.42 10.59
C TYR A 217 10.63 0.69 10.98
N LEU A 218 10.02 -0.03 10.04
CA LEU A 218 8.76 -0.75 10.26
C LEU A 218 8.87 -1.95 11.20
N LYS A 219 10.07 -2.51 11.39
CA LYS A 219 10.29 -3.54 12.43
C LYS A 219 10.00 -3.03 13.83
N VAL A 220 10.21 -1.72 14.06
CA VAL A 220 9.93 -1.06 15.35
C VAL A 220 8.55 -0.39 15.36
N HIS A 221 8.02 -0.04 14.20
CA HIS A 221 6.75 0.68 14.00
C HIS A 221 5.71 -0.16 13.24
N ILE A 222 5.44 -1.37 13.76
CA ILE A 222 4.61 -2.37 13.08
C ILE A 222 3.15 -1.94 12.89
N GLU A 223 2.69 -1.00 13.70
CA GLU A 223 1.35 -0.41 13.60
C GLU A 223 1.12 0.32 12.28
N LEU A 224 2.19 0.76 11.61
CA LEU A 224 2.09 1.44 10.31
C LEU A 224 1.72 0.48 9.17
N LEU A 225 1.82 -0.83 9.40
CA LEU A 225 1.45 -1.87 8.42
C LEU A 225 -0.03 -2.29 8.49
N ASN A 226 -0.82 -1.73 9.42
CA ASN A 226 -2.18 -2.22 9.68
C ASN A 226 -3.07 -2.18 8.43
N ASP A 227 -2.97 -1.13 7.61
CA ASP A 227 -3.82 -1.00 6.41
C ASP A 227 -3.50 -2.11 5.39
N VAL A 228 -2.21 -2.31 5.07
CA VAL A 228 -1.75 -3.37 4.18
C VAL A 228 -2.05 -4.76 4.75
N ARG A 229 -1.86 -4.95 6.07
CA ARG A 229 -2.19 -6.21 6.74
C ARG A 229 -3.68 -6.53 6.59
N ASN A 230 -4.55 -5.56 6.81
CA ASN A 230 -5.99 -5.74 6.65
C ASN A 230 -6.37 -6.12 5.22
N GLU A 231 -5.68 -5.59 4.21
CA GLU A 231 -5.86 -5.99 2.81
C GLU A 231 -5.42 -7.45 2.57
N VAL A 232 -4.24 -7.84 3.07
CA VAL A 232 -3.77 -9.23 2.99
C VAL A 232 -4.73 -10.20 3.69
N GLU A 233 -5.26 -9.83 4.85
CA GLU A 233 -6.24 -10.64 5.58
C GLU A 233 -7.57 -10.76 4.81
N LYS A 234 -8.04 -9.69 4.14
CA LYS A 234 -9.20 -9.76 3.24
C LYS A 234 -8.96 -10.73 2.09
N ILE A 235 -7.77 -10.70 1.50
CA ILE A 235 -7.36 -11.65 0.45
C ILE A 235 -7.38 -13.08 1.00
N GLY A 236 -6.83 -13.29 2.20
CA GLY A 236 -6.85 -14.60 2.86
C GLY A 236 -8.26 -15.15 3.05
N ASN A 237 -9.21 -14.30 3.46
CA ASN A 237 -10.62 -14.69 3.60
C ASN A 237 -11.27 -15.06 2.26
N ASN A 238 -10.80 -14.51 1.15
CA ASN A 238 -11.32 -14.75 -0.21
C ASN A 238 -10.50 -15.76 -1.03
N TRP A 239 -9.42 -16.31 -0.47
CA TRP A 239 -8.43 -17.12 -1.20
C TRP A 239 -9.02 -18.27 -2.02
N CYS A 240 -9.91 -19.06 -1.41
CA CYS A 240 -10.54 -20.18 -2.10
C CYS A 240 -11.47 -19.72 -3.23
N HIS A 241 -12.16 -18.60 -3.03
CA HIS A 241 -13.06 -18.04 -4.04
C HIS A 241 -12.28 -17.52 -5.25
N TYR A 242 -11.14 -16.86 -5.03
CA TYR A 242 -10.23 -16.46 -6.10
C TYR A 242 -9.78 -17.68 -6.92
N ASN A 243 -9.28 -18.73 -6.26
CA ASN A 243 -8.83 -19.95 -6.94
C ASN A 243 -9.94 -20.61 -7.76
N GLN A 244 -11.16 -20.65 -7.22
CA GLN A 244 -12.34 -21.17 -7.94
C GLN A 244 -12.69 -20.32 -9.15
N THR A 245 -12.60 -19.00 -9.03
CA THR A 245 -12.89 -18.05 -10.11
C THR A 245 -11.85 -18.16 -11.23
N GLN A 246 -10.56 -18.24 -10.90
CA GLN A 246 -9.50 -18.46 -11.88
C GLN A 246 -9.66 -19.81 -12.59
N LYS A 247 -9.96 -20.88 -11.83
CA LYS A 247 -10.25 -22.20 -12.40
C LYS A 247 -11.42 -22.11 -13.39
N LYS A 248 -12.52 -21.49 -12.98
CA LYS A 248 -13.70 -21.29 -13.83
C LYS A 248 -13.36 -20.54 -15.12
N ASN A 249 -12.76 -19.36 -15.01
CA ASN A 249 -12.38 -18.52 -16.15
C ASN A 249 -11.48 -19.28 -17.13
N LYS A 250 -10.56 -20.10 -16.62
CA LYS A 250 -9.65 -20.91 -17.43
C LYS A 250 -10.38 -21.92 -18.29
N TYR A 251 -11.34 -22.66 -17.73
CA TYR A 251 -12.10 -23.66 -18.48
C TYR A 251 -13.17 -23.02 -19.37
N GLU A 252 -13.81 -21.93 -18.96
CA GLU A 252 -14.70 -21.15 -19.83
C GLU A 252 -13.94 -20.60 -21.05
N ASN A 253 -12.70 -20.13 -20.88
CA ASN A 253 -11.85 -19.69 -21.99
C ASN A 253 -11.47 -20.83 -22.95
N ILE A 254 -11.26 -22.05 -22.42
CA ILE A 254 -11.07 -23.24 -23.26
C ILE A 254 -12.31 -23.48 -24.12
N LEU A 255 -13.49 -23.52 -23.52
CA LEU A 255 -14.76 -23.74 -24.22
C LEU A 255 -14.99 -22.68 -25.30
N GLU A 256 -14.87 -21.40 -24.94
CA GLU A 256 -15.08 -20.28 -25.87
C GLU A 256 -14.06 -20.27 -27.00
N THR A 257 -12.78 -20.53 -26.72
CA THR A 257 -11.73 -20.56 -27.75
C THR A 257 -11.96 -21.71 -28.74
N VAL A 258 -12.37 -22.89 -28.25
CA VAL A 258 -12.65 -24.04 -29.11
C VAL A 258 -13.91 -23.81 -29.94
N HIS A 259 -14.97 -23.28 -29.34
CA HIS A 259 -16.21 -22.92 -30.02
C HIS A 259 -15.94 -21.93 -31.16
N ASN A 260 -15.29 -20.81 -30.85
CA ASN A 260 -14.93 -19.78 -31.83
C ASN A 260 -14.06 -20.36 -32.95
N TYR A 261 -13.14 -21.27 -32.64
CA TYR A 261 -12.31 -21.91 -33.66
C TYR A 261 -13.13 -22.83 -34.58
N MET A 262 -13.97 -23.70 -34.01
CA MET A 262 -14.76 -24.66 -34.77
C MET A 262 -15.85 -23.99 -35.61
N GLU A 263 -16.47 -22.92 -35.12
CA GLU A 263 -17.45 -22.14 -35.87
C GLU A 263 -16.84 -21.44 -37.10
N ASN A 264 -15.61 -20.91 -36.98
CA ASN A 264 -14.99 -20.11 -38.03
C ASN A 264 -14.11 -20.91 -39.00
N GLU A 265 -13.47 -21.99 -38.53
CA GLU A 265 -12.52 -22.78 -39.34
C GLU A 265 -12.93 -24.25 -39.49
N GLY A 266 -13.95 -24.74 -38.80
CA GLY A 266 -14.27 -26.17 -38.69
C GLY A 266 -15.04 -26.79 -39.86
N GLU A 267 -15.33 -26.06 -40.94
CA GLU A 267 -16.19 -26.53 -42.05
C GLU A 267 -15.74 -27.86 -42.70
N ASP A 268 -14.44 -28.16 -42.67
CA ASP A 268 -13.83 -29.37 -43.25
C ASP A 268 -13.54 -30.49 -42.21
N CYS A 269 -14.05 -30.36 -40.98
CA CYS A 269 -13.87 -31.35 -39.92
C CYS A 269 -15.08 -32.31 -39.87
N LEU A 270 -14.83 -33.63 -39.91
CA LEU A 270 -15.88 -34.63 -39.75
C LEU A 270 -16.40 -34.75 -38.31
N TYR A 271 -15.56 -34.41 -37.33
CA TYR A 271 -15.89 -34.48 -35.91
C TYR A 271 -16.53 -33.19 -35.47
N ASP A 272 -17.58 -33.30 -34.67
CA ASP A 272 -18.19 -32.13 -34.08
C ASP A 272 -17.30 -31.49 -33.01
N GLU A 273 -17.63 -30.26 -32.64
CA GLU A 273 -16.90 -29.49 -31.63
C GLU A 273 -16.77 -30.25 -30.30
N THR A 274 -17.86 -30.88 -29.86
CA THR A 274 -17.95 -31.54 -28.55
C THR A 274 -17.10 -32.81 -28.54
N GLU A 275 -17.22 -33.63 -29.57
CA GLU A 275 -16.41 -34.84 -29.78
C GLU A 275 -14.92 -34.50 -29.76
N LEU A 276 -14.50 -33.50 -30.55
CA LEU A 276 -13.10 -33.13 -30.68
C LEU A 276 -12.54 -32.54 -29.38
N LEU A 277 -13.31 -31.66 -28.72
CA LEU A 277 -12.97 -31.06 -27.43
C LEU A 277 -12.75 -32.14 -26.37
N TYR A 278 -13.74 -33.02 -26.16
CA TYR A 278 -13.68 -34.02 -25.09
C TYR A 278 -12.66 -35.11 -25.38
N PHE A 279 -12.41 -35.46 -26.65
CA PHE A 279 -11.33 -36.37 -27.02
C PHE A 279 -9.95 -35.82 -26.64
N ILE A 280 -9.70 -34.56 -26.94
CA ILE A 280 -8.46 -33.88 -26.57
C ILE A 280 -8.38 -33.67 -25.06
N ALA A 281 -9.46 -33.26 -24.41
CA ALA A 281 -9.52 -33.07 -22.97
C ALA A 281 -9.19 -34.37 -22.21
N ARG A 282 -9.70 -35.51 -22.70
CA ARG A 282 -9.41 -36.84 -22.14
C ARG A 282 -7.97 -37.27 -22.37
N GLU A 283 -7.40 -37.02 -23.56
CA GLU A 283 -5.96 -37.24 -23.80
C GLU A 283 -5.08 -36.41 -22.85
N LEU A 284 -5.55 -35.23 -22.44
CA LEU A 284 -4.85 -34.32 -21.52
C LEU A 284 -5.21 -34.57 -20.04
N GLY A 285 -6.19 -35.44 -19.76
CA GLY A 285 -6.63 -35.79 -18.41
C GLY A 285 -7.40 -34.67 -17.69
N ILE A 286 -8.08 -33.79 -18.44
CA ILE A 286 -8.85 -32.65 -17.92
C ILE A 286 -10.34 -32.72 -18.27
N ASP A 287 -10.82 -33.86 -18.76
CA ASP A 287 -12.17 -34.07 -19.28
C ASP A 287 -13.26 -33.79 -18.23
N LYS A 288 -13.01 -34.12 -16.96
CA LYS A 288 -13.96 -33.87 -15.86
C LYS A 288 -14.05 -32.40 -15.51
N GLU A 289 -12.92 -31.69 -15.54
CA GLU A 289 -12.87 -30.27 -15.25
C GLU A 289 -13.47 -29.45 -16.39
N VAL A 290 -13.26 -29.85 -17.64
CA VAL A 290 -13.98 -29.23 -18.78
C VAL A 290 -15.48 -29.42 -18.62
N PHE A 291 -15.93 -30.65 -18.30
CA PHE A 291 -17.34 -30.95 -18.06
C PHE A 291 -17.95 -30.15 -16.90
N GLU A 292 -17.21 -29.91 -15.81
CA GLU A 292 -17.68 -29.12 -14.67
C GLU A 292 -18.15 -27.71 -15.05
N TYR A 293 -17.59 -27.13 -16.12
CA TYR A 293 -17.89 -25.77 -16.58
C TYR A 293 -18.61 -25.71 -17.93
N ASP A 294 -18.88 -26.86 -18.54
CA ASP A 294 -19.65 -26.98 -19.78
C ASP A 294 -21.16 -26.97 -19.48
N THR A 295 -21.96 -26.62 -20.49
CA THR A 295 -23.42 -26.67 -20.45
C THR A 295 -24.00 -28.03 -20.86
N LEU A 296 -23.15 -28.99 -21.21
CA LEU A 296 -23.53 -30.35 -21.62
C LEU A 296 -24.25 -31.10 -20.47
N PRO A 297 -25.44 -31.71 -20.72
CA PRO A 297 -26.11 -32.53 -19.71
C PRO A 297 -25.32 -33.79 -19.33
N GLN A 298 -25.44 -34.24 -18.07
CA GLN A 298 -24.73 -35.43 -17.54
C GLN A 298 -24.95 -36.68 -18.39
N ASP A 299 -26.20 -36.99 -18.77
CA ASP A 299 -26.52 -38.17 -19.56
C ASP A 299 -25.80 -38.14 -20.92
N CYS A 300 -25.70 -36.95 -21.55
CA CYS A 300 -25.00 -36.77 -22.81
C CYS A 300 -23.48 -36.92 -22.64
N TYR A 301 -22.91 -36.41 -21.56
CA TYR A 301 -21.49 -36.59 -21.25
C TYR A 301 -21.14 -38.07 -21.01
N ASP A 302 -21.97 -38.79 -20.25
CA ASP A 302 -21.73 -40.20 -19.95
C ASP A 302 -21.77 -41.07 -21.22
N ASP A 303 -22.75 -40.83 -22.10
CA ASP A 303 -22.88 -41.49 -23.41
C ASP A 303 -21.66 -41.17 -24.30
N LEU A 304 -21.33 -39.88 -24.43
CA LEU A 304 -20.19 -39.40 -25.22
C LEU A 304 -18.88 -40.05 -24.74
N MET A 305 -18.65 -40.13 -23.44
CA MET A 305 -17.41 -40.68 -22.87
C MET A 305 -17.31 -42.21 -23.01
N CYS A 306 -18.43 -42.92 -23.11
CA CYS A 306 -18.44 -44.35 -23.43
C CYS A 306 -18.01 -44.59 -24.88
N ASP A 307 -18.47 -43.74 -25.80
CA ASP A 307 -18.31 -43.94 -27.23
C ASP A 307 -17.11 -43.18 -27.84
N LEU A 308 -16.51 -42.26 -27.09
CA LEU A 308 -15.44 -41.34 -27.56
C LEU A 308 -14.31 -42.02 -28.34
N ASN A 309 -13.82 -43.17 -27.84
CA ASN A 309 -12.72 -43.92 -28.45
C ASN A 309 -13.15 -44.70 -29.71
N PHE A 310 -14.45 -44.91 -29.90
CA PHE A 310 -15.03 -45.48 -31.10
C PHE A 310 -15.40 -44.40 -32.13
N LEU A 311 -15.81 -43.21 -31.65
CA LEU A 311 -16.16 -42.06 -32.47
C LEU A 311 -14.93 -41.44 -33.13
N ILE A 312 -13.82 -41.33 -32.41
CA ILE A 312 -12.59 -40.71 -32.92
C ILE A 312 -11.46 -41.74 -33.00
N ASN A 313 -11.07 -42.07 -34.24
CA ASN A 313 -9.87 -42.85 -34.52
C ASN A 313 -8.78 -41.97 -35.13
N LYS A 314 -7.83 -41.57 -34.28
CA LYS A 314 -6.72 -40.69 -34.65
C LYS A 314 -5.85 -41.23 -35.79
N ASP A 315 -5.71 -42.55 -35.88
CA ASP A 315 -4.89 -43.20 -36.92
C ASP A 315 -5.55 -43.19 -38.31
N GLU A 316 -6.86 -42.95 -38.36
CA GLU A 316 -7.65 -42.87 -39.60
C GLU A 316 -7.96 -41.43 -40.01
N MET A 317 -7.54 -40.44 -39.22
CA MET A 317 -7.79 -39.03 -39.52
C MET A 317 -7.11 -38.59 -40.82
N ASN A 318 -7.86 -37.86 -41.64
CA ASN A 318 -7.31 -37.21 -42.83
C ASN A 318 -6.47 -35.97 -42.47
N PHE A 319 -5.85 -35.33 -43.46
CA PHE A 319 -4.98 -34.18 -43.25
C PHE A 319 -5.71 -32.98 -42.58
N ASN A 320 -6.95 -32.70 -42.98
CA ASN A 320 -7.72 -31.57 -42.43
C ASN A 320 -8.15 -31.86 -40.99
N GLU A 321 -8.62 -33.08 -40.70
CA GLU A 321 -8.96 -33.50 -39.34
C GLU A 321 -7.75 -33.43 -38.40
N LEU A 322 -6.59 -33.93 -38.84
CA LEU A 322 -5.34 -33.81 -38.08
C LEU A 322 -4.93 -32.36 -37.84
N LYS A 323 -5.23 -31.45 -38.78
CA LYS A 323 -4.98 -30.01 -38.62
C LYS A 323 -5.88 -29.44 -37.52
N HIS A 324 -7.20 -29.68 -37.56
CA HIS A 324 -8.14 -29.19 -36.54
C HIS A 324 -7.81 -29.74 -35.15
N TYR A 325 -7.60 -31.06 -35.05
CA TYR A 325 -7.17 -31.71 -33.81
C TYR A 325 -5.90 -31.05 -33.23
N LYS A 326 -4.87 -30.81 -34.05
CA LYS A 326 -3.63 -30.17 -33.60
C LYS A 326 -3.83 -28.72 -33.17
N ASN A 327 -4.68 -27.98 -33.86
CA ASN A 327 -4.95 -26.58 -33.54
C ASN A 327 -5.72 -26.45 -32.23
N VAL A 328 -6.82 -27.20 -32.07
CA VAL A 328 -7.59 -27.27 -30.81
C VAL A 328 -6.69 -27.68 -29.65
N LYS A 329 -5.91 -28.75 -29.83
CA LYS A 329 -4.96 -29.21 -28.80
C LYS A 329 -3.92 -28.15 -28.45
N LYS A 330 -3.43 -27.40 -29.44
CA LYS A 330 -2.49 -26.30 -29.21
C LYS A 330 -3.14 -25.16 -28.41
N PHE A 331 -4.39 -24.80 -28.70
CA PHE A 331 -5.10 -23.78 -27.94
C PHE A 331 -5.30 -24.19 -26.48
N ILE A 332 -5.77 -25.42 -26.25
CA ILE A 332 -5.98 -25.95 -24.90
C ILE A 332 -4.65 -25.98 -24.13
N ILE A 333 -3.58 -26.53 -24.71
CA ILE A 333 -2.27 -26.56 -24.06
C ILE A 333 -1.77 -25.14 -23.75
N LYS A 334 -1.97 -24.19 -24.67
CA LYS A 334 -1.57 -22.79 -24.45
C LYS A 334 -2.29 -22.21 -23.23
N ILE A 335 -3.62 -22.31 -23.16
CA ILE A 335 -4.42 -21.80 -22.04
C ILE A 335 -4.05 -22.52 -20.73
N LEU A 336 -3.81 -23.83 -20.78
CA LEU A 336 -3.36 -24.59 -19.61
C LEU A 336 -2.00 -24.11 -19.07
N SER A 337 -1.12 -23.65 -19.96
CA SER A 337 0.27 -23.27 -19.66
C SER A 337 0.45 -21.79 -19.30
N GLU A 338 -0.51 -20.92 -19.62
CA GLU A 338 -0.45 -19.46 -19.32
C GLU A 338 -0.35 -19.17 -17.80
N ASP A 339 -0.68 -20.12 -16.92
CA ASP A 339 -0.47 -20.04 -15.47
C ASP A 339 0.99 -20.32 -15.03
N SER A 340 1.85 -20.84 -15.92
CA SER A 340 3.17 -21.40 -15.57
C SER A 340 4.39 -20.54 -15.96
N SER A 341 4.19 -19.44 -16.69
CA SER A 341 5.31 -18.60 -17.17
C SER A 341 5.27 -17.18 -16.61
N VAL A 342 5.93 -17.00 -15.47
CA VAL A 342 6.74 -15.80 -15.23
C VAL A 342 8.12 -16.32 -14.82
N GLU A 343 9.05 -16.36 -15.77
CA GLU A 343 10.45 -16.64 -15.50
C GLU A 343 10.99 -15.56 -14.57
N PHE A 344 11.24 -15.93 -13.31
CA PHE A 344 12.12 -15.16 -12.44
C PHE A 344 13.54 -15.44 -12.92
N ASP A 345 14.18 -14.42 -13.51
CA ASP A 345 15.60 -14.47 -13.87
C ASP A 345 16.42 -14.88 -12.64
N GLN A 346 17.04 -16.07 -12.72
CA GLN A 346 18.00 -16.57 -11.76
C GLN A 346 19.22 -15.66 -11.74
N CYS A 347 19.51 -15.03 -10.60
CA CYS A 347 20.85 -14.54 -10.31
C CYS A 347 21.41 -15.28 -9.11
N ASP A 348 22.02 -16.42 -9.43
CA ASP A 348 22.74 -17.29 -8.52
C ASP A 348 24.12 -16.67 -8.23
N LYS A 349 24.40 -16.28 -6.97
CA LYS A 349 25.46 -16.88 -6.11
C LYS A 349 26.00 -15.98 -4.98
N ASP A 350 26.11 -16.66 -3.84
CA ASP A 350 27.01 -16.47 -2.69
C ASP A 350 26.77 -15.27 -1.76
N LEU A 351 26.17 -15.53 -0.59
CA LEU A 351 26.89 -15.73 0.67
C LEU A 351 25.94 -15.96 1.88
N GLY A 352 26.16 -17.08 2.60
CA GLY A 352 25.95 -17.16 4.06
C GLY A 352 24.63 -17.75 4.56
N GLN A 353 24.65 -19.03 4.90
CA GLN A 353 23.63 -19.69 5.73
C GLN A 353 23.58 -19.08 7.14
N GLU A 354 22.38 -18.73 7.62
CA GLU A 354 21.92 -18.97 8.99
C GLU A 354 20.38 -18.86 9.04
N ASP A 355 19.76 -19.66 9.91
CA ASP A 355 18.37 -20.12 9.87
C ASP A 355 17.28 -19.06 9.64
N GLY A 356 16.50 -19.29 8.58
CA GLY A 356 15.29 -18.55 8.20
C GLY A 356 15.05 -18.77 6.72
N GLN A 357 13.89 -19.27 6.31
CA GLN A 357 13.57 -19.44 4.89
C GLN A 357 13.76 -18.10 4.17
N VAL A 358 14.80 -18.02 3.34
CA VAL A 358 15.09 -16.85 2.51
C VAL A 358 13.97 -16.76 1.48
N ILE A 359 13.10 -15.78 1.67
CA ILE A 359 12.08 -15.46 0.68
C ILE A 359 12.77 -14.61 -0.36
N GLU A 360 13.08 -15.20 -1.50
CA GLU A 360 13.60 -14.46 -2.64
C GLU A 360 12.50 -13.54 -3.19
N PHE A 361 12.87 -12.29 -3.43
CA PHE A 361 12.02 -11.35 -4.12
C PHE A 361 12.85 -10.57 -5.14
N THR A 362 12.33 -10.45 -6.35
CA THR A 362 12.95 -9.69 -7.44
C THR A 362 12.11 -8.44 -7.69
N LYS A 363 12.77 -7.30 -7.98
CA LYS A 363 12.06 -6.07 -8.34
C LYS A 363 11.16 -6.31 -9.56
N LEU A 364 9.89 -5.92 -9.45
CA LEU A 364 8.99 -5.82 -10.61
C LEU A 364 9.53 -4.71 -11.53
N LYS A 365 10.00 -5.07 -12.73
CA LYS A 365 10.34 -4.09 -13.78
C LYS A 365 9.05 -3.65 -14.48
N LYS A 366 8.97 -2.35 -14.78
CA LYS A 366 7.90 -1.76 -15.60
C LYS A 366 7.87 -2.33 -17.01
#